data_AF-A0A353P9N5-F1
#
_entry.id   AF-A0A353P9N5-F1
#
_cell.length_a   1.000
_cell.length_b   1.000
_cell.length_c   1.000
_cell.angle_alpha   90.00
_cell.angle_beta   90.00
_cell.angle_gamma   90.00
#
_symmetry.space_group_name_H-M   'P 1'
#
loop_
_entity.id
_entity.type
_entity.pdbx_description
1 polymer ?
#
loop_
_entity_poly.entity_id
_entity_poly.type
_entity_poly.pdbx_seq_one_letter_code
_entity_poly.pdbx_strand_id
1 'polypeptide(L)' 'RIPPGRTIVTESGIHTVADVAAMRARDIHAFLVGEAFMRAADP' A
#
# COMPACT_ATOMS: atom_id res chain seq x y z
N ARG A 1 14.39 13.68 -0.72
CA ARG A 1 13.98 13.35 -2.11
C ARG A 1 14.50 11.95 -2.41
N ILE A 2 13.65 11.05 -2.93
CA ILE A 2 14.05 9.66 -3.20
C ILE A 2 14.88 9.63 -4.50
N PRO A 3 15.99 8.86 -4.57
CA PRO A 3 16.78 8.72 -5.79
C PRO A 3 15.97 8.10 -6.95
N PRO A 4 16.30 8.43 -8.21
CA PRO A 4 15.67 7.78 -9.36
C PRO A 4 16.00 6.28 -9.40
N GLY A 5 15.10 5.49 -10.01
CA GLY A 5 15.26 4.03 -10.15
C GLY A 5 14.96 3.23 -8.87
N ARG A 6 14.32 3.85 -7.87
CA ARG A 6 13.87 3.16 -6.66
C ARG A 6 12.36 2.94 -6.72
N THR A 7 11.93 1.71 -6.46
CA THR A 7 10.50 1.42 -6.23
C THR A 7 10.12 1.90 -4.85
N ILE A 8 9.10 2.75 -4.77
CA ILE A 8 8.52 3.18 -3.50
C ILE A 8 7.49 2.14 -3.08
N VAL A 9 7.68 1.55 -1.90
CA VAL A 9 6.73 0.64 -1.26
C VAL A 9 6.17 1.33 -0.02
N THR A 10 4.86 1.39 0.12
CA THR A 10 4.21 1.83 1.36
C THR A 10 3.79 0.62 2.18
N GLU A 11 3.94 0.72 3.50
CA GLU A 11 3.52 -0.28 4.45
C GLU A 11 2.66 0.36 5.54
N SER A 12 1.86 -0.46 6.22
CA SER A 12 0.96 -0.07 7.31
C SER A 12 -0.20 0.87 6.91
N GLY A 13 -1.32 0.77 7.62
CA GLY A 13 -2.49 1.65 7.39
C GLY A 13 -3.26 1.43 6.09
N ILE A 14 -3.04 0.30 5.39
CA ILE A 14 -3.80 -0.10 4.22
C ILE A 14 -4.85 -1.12 4.67
N HIS A 15 -6.10 -0.68 4.86
CA HIS A 15 -7.20 -1.55 5.29
C HIS A 15 -8.35 -1.57 4.28
N THR A 16 -8.46 -0.54 3.45
CA THR A 16 -9.57 -0.34 2.53
C THR A 16 -9.09 0.02 1.13
N VAL A 17 -9.98 -0.12 0.15
CA VAL A 17 -9.74 0.33 -1.23
C VAL A 17 -9.51 1.84 -1.30
N ALA A 18 -10.10 2.62 -0.38
CA ALA A 18 -9.89 4.07 -0.32
C ALA A 18 -8.45 4.41 0.07
N ASP A 19 -7.83 3.65 0.98
CA ASP A 19 -6.42 3.84 1.35
C ASP A 19 -5.50 3.61 0.15
N VAL A 20 -5.77 2.55 -0.63
CA VAL A 20 -5.04 2.23 -1.87
C VAL A 20 -5.21 3.35 -2.90
N ALA A 21 -6.44 3.84 -3.10
CA ALA A 21 -6.72 4.91 -4.05
C ALA A 21 -5.99 6.22 -3.68
N ALA A 22 -5.96 6.56 -2.39
CA ALA A 22 -5.25 7.74 -1.90
C ALA A 22 -3.72 7.66 -2.16
N MET A 23 -3.11 6.48 -2.00
CA MET A 23 -1.69 6.27 -2.28
C MET A 23 -1.39 6.28 -3.79
N ARG A 24 -2.26 5.69 -4.62
CA ARG A 24 -2.12 5.76 -6.08
C ARG A 24 -2.22 7.17 -6.62
N ALA A 25 -3.09 8.01 -6.06
CA ALA A 25 -3.16 9.44 -6.39
C ALA A 25 -1.86 10.20 -6.08
N ARG A 26 -0.99 9.62 -5.25
CA ARG A 26 0.35 10.13 -4.89
C ARG A 26 1.48 9.39 -5.61
N ASP A 27 1.17 8.65 -6.67
CA ASP A 27 2.10 7.87 -7.48
C ASP A 27 2.81 6.72 -6.73
N ILE A 28 2.15 6.17 -5.71
CA ILE A 28 2.61 4.98 -4.98
C ILE A 28 1.81 3.77 -5.45
N HIS A 29 2.53 2.78 -5.98
CA HIS A 29 1.91 1.61 -6.64
C HIS A 29 2.27 0.27 -6.00
N ALA A 30 3.26 0.23 -5.11
CA ALA A 30 3.65 -0.98 -4.40
C ALA A 30 3.26 -0.90 -2.92
N PHE A 31 2.69 -1.99 -2.41
CA PHE A 31 2.09 -2.07 -1.08
C PHE A 31 2.56 -3.34 -0.36
N LEU A 32 2.90 -3.20 0.91
CA LEU A 32 3.07 -4.32 1.82
C LEU A 32 1.89 -4.34 2.81
N VAL A 33 1.03 -5.35 2.68
CA VAL A 33 -0.21 -5.48 3.46
C VAL A 33 -0.20 -6.81 4.19
N GLY A 34 -0.24 -6.78 5.52
CA GLY A 34 -0.29 -7.95 6.37
C GLY A 34 -1.61 -8.04 7.13
N GLU A 35 -1.80 -7.15 8.11
CA GLU A 35 -2.92 -7.21 9.05
C GLU A 35 -4.30 -7.32 8.37
N ALA A 36 -4.56 -6.55 7.32
CA ALA A 36 -5.86 -6.58 6.63
C ALA A 36 -6.17 -7.96 6.03
N PHE A 37 -5.17 -8.63 5.45
CA PHE A 37 -5.32 -9.99 4.92
C PHE A 37 -5.37 -11.04 6.04
N MET A 38 -4.55 -10.89 7.08
CA MET A 38 -4.53 -11.84 8.21
C MET A 38 -5.84 -11.84 9.02
N ARG A 39 -6.63 -10.76 8.96
CA ARG A 39 -7.95 -10.67 9.59
C ARG A 39 -9.11 -11.04 8.67
N ALA A 40 -8.88 -11.17 7.37
CA ALA A 40 -9.92 -11.54 6.41
C ALA A 40 -10.29 -13.02 6.54
N ALA A 41 -11.57 -13.35 6.33
CA ALA A 41 -12.03 -14.73 6.33
C ALA A 41 -11.46 -15.53 5.13
N ASP A 42 -11.22 -14.83 4.02
CA ASP A 42 -10.59 -15.34 2.79
C ASP A 42 -9.53 -14.29 2.34
N PRO A 43 -8.23 -14.54 2.59
CA PRO A 43 -7.14 -13.59 2.35
C PRO A 43 -6.69 -13.45 0.88
#